data_AF-A0A494VNY5-F1
#
_entry.id   AF-A0A494VNY5-F1
#
_cell.length_a   1.000
_cell.length_b   1.000
_cell.length_c   1.000
_cell.angle_alpha   90.00
_cell.angle_beta   90.00
_cell.angle_gamma   90.00
#
_symmetry.space_group_name_H-M   'P 1'
#
loop_
_entity.id
_entity.type
_entity.pdbx_description
1 polymer ?
#
loop_
_entity_poly.entity_id
_entity_poly.type
_entity_poly.pdbx_seq_one_letter_code
_entity_poly.pdbx_strand_id
1 'polypeptide(L)'
;MSQQSNNHSTTAKSKKRLWIGGSILIIVLCLAIFNFDTISEIYTYLFNTTHFEKGDKVYAPEDYFDPKGSGYTISVYRLIRPLTSGEIDDDLSSTFNDRKKDRLKEKSDLNKKPYLIAVGVGYVKDKMLKQHTALLGTYLDKALMYAKIKEENFEGTELFYAIKPNINNIEMGPVPYADIPETYTLADSAYYISPFITGKQEASVFKR
;
A
#
# COMPACT_ATOMS: atom_id res chain seq x y z
N MET A 1 -81.09 6.19 17.08
CA MET A 1 -80.03 5.84 16.12
C MET A 1 -79.11 7.04 16.01
N SER A 2 -77.99 7.01 16.73
CA SER A 2 -77.06 8.13 16.84
C SER A 2 -75.85 7.84 15.97
N GLN A 3 -75.68 8.57 14.87
CA GLN A 3 -74.53 8.45 13.99
C GLN A 3 -73.31 9.11 14.66
N GLN A 4 -72.35 8.29 15.10
CA GLN A 4 -71.02 8.76 15.48
C GLN A 4 -70.26 9.17 14.22
N SER A 5 -70.06 10.48 14.05
CA SER A 5 -69.17 11.05 13.04
C SER A 5 -67.71 10.77 13.44
N ASN A 6 -67.08 9.80 12.78
CA ASN A 6 -65.65 9.53 12.91
C ASN A 6 -64.87 10.56 12.08
N ASN A 7 -64.49 11.67 12.73
CA ASN A 7 -63.53 12.61 12.17
C ASN A 7 -62.13 11.97 12.12
N HIS A 8 -61.78 11.39 10.97
CA HIS A 8 -60.40 11.03 10.66
C HIS A 8 -59.57 12.32 10.51
N SER A 9 -58.89 12.72 11.58
CA SER A 9 -57.86 13.76 11.51
C SER A 9 -56.67 13.19 10.72
N THR A 10 -56.58 13.53 9.44
CA THR A 10 -55.37 13.32 8.63
C THR A 10 -54.28 14.22 9.19
N THR A 11 -53.43 13.69 10.07
CA THR A 11 -52.24 14.41 10.54
C THR A 11 -51.36 14.70 9.33
N ALA A 12 -51.35 15.95 8.87
CA ALA A 12 -50.50 16.41 7.79
C ALA A 12 -49.04 16.08 8.15
N LYS A 13 -48.45 15.07 7.49
CA LYS A 13 -47.04 14.72 7.68
C LYS A 13 -46.22 15.99 7.46
N SER A 14 -45.52 16.38 8.53
CA SER A 14 -44.74 17.62 8.60
C SER A 14 -43.76 17.72 7.44
N LYS A 15 -44.04 18.61 6.48
CA LYS A 15 -43.16 18.91 5.33
C LYS A 15 -41.72 19.24 5.78
N LYS A 16 -41.53 19.70 7.01
CA LYS A 16 -40.21 19.99 7.61
C LYS A 16 -39.29 18.76 7.66
N ARG A 17 -39.82 17.56 7.93
CA ARG A 17 -39.00 16.33 7.94
C ARG A 17 -38.47 15.98 6.55
N LEU A 18 -39.27 16.26 5.52
CA LEU A 18 -38.92 16.01 4.13
C LEU A 18 -37.83 16.99 3.66
N TRP A 19 -37.94 18.27 4.04
CA TRP A 19 -36.90 19.27 3.80
C TRP A 19 -35.58 18.94 4.50
N ILE A 20 -35.60 18.56 5.77
CA ILE A 20 -34.39 18.16 6.51
C ILE A 20 -33.72 16.96 5.85
N GLY A 21 -34.49 15.93 5.48
CA GLY A 21 -33.97 14.76 4.77
C GLY A 21 -33.34 15.14 3.42
N GLY A 22 -34.00 16.01 2.65
CA GLY A 22 -33.46 16.52 1.39
C GLY A 22 -32.15 17.30 1.56
N SER A 23 -32.07 18.17 2.57
CA SER A 23 -30.85 18.92 2.87
C SER A 23 -29.69 18.02 3.29
N ILE A 24 -29.94 17.00 4.12
CA ILE A 24 -28.91 16.02 4.51
C ILE A 24 -28.41 15.27 3.27
N LEU A 25 -29.31 14.81 2.39
CA LEU A 25 -28.93 14.10 1.16
C LEU A 25 -28.03 14.98 0.28
N ILE A 26 -28.40 16.25 0.08
CA ILE A 26 -27.61 17.21 -0.70
C ILE A 26 -26.23 17.40 -0.08
N ILE A 27 -26.13 17.57 1.24
CA ILE A 27 -24.84 17.71 1.94
C ILE A 27 -23.97 16.47 1.72
N VAL A 28 -24.53 15.27 1.87
CA VAL A 28 -23.80 14.01 1.63
C VAL A 28 -23.33 13.92 0.17
N LEU A 29 -24.16 14.31 -0.79
CA LEU A 29 -23.80 14.31 -2.21
C LEU A 29 -22.70 15.33 -2.52
N CYS A 30 -22.78 16.53 -1.96
CA CYS A 30 -21.73 17.54 -2.08
C CYS A 30 -20.41 17.07 -1.45
N LEU A 31 -20.47 16.43 -0.28
CA LEU A 31 -19.28 15.83 0.34
C LEU A 31 -18.71 14.70 -0.53
N ALA A 32 -19.55 13.85 -1.11
CA ALA A 32 -19.09 12.78 -2.00
C ALA A 32 -18.45 13.32 -3.28
N ILE A 33 -19.01 14.36 -3.90
CA ILE A 33 -18.45 15.00 -5.09
C ILE A 33 -17.14 15.70 -4.75
N PHE A 34 -17.10 16.44 -3.63
CA PHE A 34 -15.89 17.16 -3.20
C PHE A 34 -14.74 16.21 -2.86
N ASN A 35 -15.06 14.99 -2.39
CA ASN A 35 -14.07 13.96 -2.05
C ASN A 35 -14.05 12.83 -3.09
N PHE A 36 -14.50 13.07 -4.32
CA PHE A 36 -14.67 12.00 -5.31
C PHE A 36 -13.34 11.31 -5.64
N ASP A 37 -12.25 12.06 -5.76
CA ASP A 37 -10.92 11.50 -6.04
C ASP A 37 -10.48 10.53 -4.94
N THR A 38 -10.59 10.94 -3.67
CA THR A 38 -10.29 10.08 -2.52
C THR A 38 -11.20 8.85 -2.46
N ILE A 39 -12.49 9.00 -2.74
CA ILE A 39 -13.45 7.89 -2.76
C ILE A 39 -13.10 6.93 -3.91
N SER A 40 -12.73 7.44 -5.07
CA SER A 40 -12.34 6.67 -6.26
C SER A 40 -11.05 5.89 -6.02
N GLU A 41 -10.05 6.50 -5.38
CA GLU A 41 -8.82 5.82 -4.96
C GLU A 41 -9.14 4.70 -3.98
N ILE A 42 -9.88 4.99 -2.90
CA ILE A 42 -10.29 3.98 -1.92
C ILE A 42 -11.06 2.85 -2.60
N TYR A 43 -11.99 3.17 -3.48
CA TYR A 43 -12.77 2.18 -4.23
C TYR A 43 -11.86 1.31 -5.10
N THR A 44 -10.94 1.91 -5.84
CA THR A 44 -9.99 1.19 -6.69
C THR A 44 -9.11 0.26 -5.85
N TYR A 45 -8.59 0.74 -4.72
CA TYR A 45 -7.76 -0.06 -3.84
C TYR A 45 -8.51 -1.19 -3.13
N LEU A 46 -9.78 -0.97 -2.75
CA LEU A 46 -10.57 -1.98 -2.03
C LEU A 46 -11.18 -3.02 -2.97
N PHE A 47 -11.64 -2.63 -4.16
CA PHE A 47 -12.46 -3.49 -5.01
C PHE A 47 -11.76 -3.97 -6.28
N ASN A 48 -10.77 -3.23 -6.81
CA ASN A 48 -10.07 -3.61 -8.05
C ASN A 48 -8.74 -4.34 -7.80
N THR A 49 -8.44 -4.70 -6.55
CA THR A 49 -7.20 -5.42 -6.20
C THR A 49 -7.48 -6.88 -5.86
N THR A 50 -6.50 -7.73 -6.17
CA THR A 50 -6.58 -9.17 -5.89
C THR A 50 -6.66 -9.41 -4.38
N HIS A 51 -7.74 -10.04 -3.89
CA HIS A 51 -7.94 -10.27 -2.46
C HIS A 51 -7.16 -11.48 -1.97
N PHE A 52 -6.15 -11.32 -1.14
CA PHE A 52 -5.37 -12.42 -0.55
C PHE A 52 -5.70 -12.68 0.92
N GLU A 53 -5.59 -13.94 1.34
CA GLU A 53 -5.56 -14.36 2.74
C GLU A 53 -4.11 -14.54 3.23
N LYS A 54 -3.89 -14.41 4.55
CA LYS A 54 -2.54 -14.59 5.12
C LYS A 54 -2.03 -15.99 4.82
N GLY A 55 -0.84 -16.08 4.24
CA GLY A 55 -0.25 -17.35 3.80
C GLY A 55 -0.50 -17.69 2.32
N ASP A 56 -1.37 -16.95 1.62
CA ASP A 56 -1.55 -17.13 0.18
C ASP A 56 -0.24 -16.90 -0.57
N LYS A 57 -0.06 -17.64 -1.67
CA LYS A 57 1.02 -17.39 -2.62
C LYS A 57 0.66 -16.21 -3.52
N VAL A 58 1.62 -15.31 -3.69
CA VAL A 58 1.49 -14.12 -4.54
C VAL A 58 2.36 -14.32 -5.77
N TYR A 59 1.75 -14.22 -6.94
CA TYR A 59 2.39 -14.44 -8.23
C TYR A 59 2.43 -13.17 -9.06
N ALA A 60 3.41 -13.05 -9.95
CA ALA A 60 3.37 -12.06 -11.02
C ALA A 60 2.22 -12.42 -12.00
N PRO A 61 1.46 -11.42 -12.49
CA PRO A 61 0.36 -11.65 -13.41
C PRO A 61 0.84 -12.12 -14.80
N GLU A 62 -0.06 -12.68 -15.60
CA GLU A 62 0.26 -13.26 -16.92
C GLU A 62 0.86 -12.24 -17.90
N ASP A 63 0.31 -11.04 -17.91
CA ASP A 63 0.68 -9.92 -18.78
C ASP A 63 2.12 -9.44 -18.53
N TYR A 64 2.66 -9.64 -17.32
CA TYR A 64 4.08 -9.40 -17.04
C TYR A 64 5.01 -10.24 -17.93
N PHE A 65 4.55 -11.43 -18.35
CA PHE A 65 5.33 -12.33 -19.21
C PHE A 65 5.10 -12.11 -20.70
N ASP A 66 4.21 -11.20 -21.11
CA ASP A 66 3.99 -10.87 -22.53
C ASP A 66 5.31 -10.42 -23.18
N PRO A 67 5.74 -11.02 -24.31
CA PRO A 67 6.93 -10.59 -25.05
C PRO A 67 6.85 -9.14 -25.56
N LYS A 68 5.66 -8.55 -25.64
CA LYS A 68 5.45 -7.13 -26.00
C LYS A 68 5.50 -6.19 -24.78
N GLY A 69 5.50 -6.74 -23.57
CA GLY A 69 5.55 -5.97 -22.33
C GLY A 69 6.92 -5.31 -22.10
N SER A 70 6.91 -4.10 -21.55
CA SER A 70 8.11 -3.30 -21.24
C SER A 70 8.76 -3.63 -19.89
N GLY A 71 8.16 -4.52 -19.09
CA GLY A 71 8.58 -4.79 -17.71
C GLY A 71 9.67 -5.86 -17.61
N TYR A 72 10.94 -5.45 -17.54
CA TYR A 72 12.04 -6.37 -17.21
C TYR A 72 12.05 -6.76 -15.73
N THR A 73 11.59 -5.86 -14.85
CA THR A 73 11.76 -5.97 -13.41
C THR A 73 10.52 -5.49 -12.66
N ILE A 74 10.07 -6.28 -11.68
CA ILE A 74 9.09 -5.85 -10.68
C ILE A 74 9.84 -5.23 -9.51
N SER A 75 9.66 -3.93 -9.29
CA SER A 75 10.20 -3.22 -8.14
C SER A 75 9.62 -3.75 -6.83
N VAL A 76 10.45 -3.81 -5.79
CA VAL A 76 10.02 -4.06 -4.42
C VAL A 76 10.40 -2.90 -3.53
N TYR A 77 9.58 -2.65 -2.53
CA TYR A 77 9.76 -1.56 -1.59
C TYR A 77 10.03 -2.10 -0.18
N ARG A 78 10.69 -1.30 0.64
CA ARG A 78 10.90 -1.58 2.07
C ARG A 78 10.38 -0.45 2.91
N LEU A 79 9.76 -0.80 4.03
CA LEU A 79 9.36 0.16 5.04
C LEU A 79 10.59 0.59 5.82
N ILE A 80 10.85 1.89 5.81
CA ILE A 80 11.83 2.53 6.67
C ILE A 80 11.12 3.35 7.73
N ARG A 81 11.73 3.44 8.90
CA ARG A 81 11.26 4.26 10.02
C ARG A 81 12.41 5.07 10.61
N PRO A 82 12.12 6.19 11.29
CA PRO A 82 13.15 6.89 12.04
C PRO A 82 13.83 5.97 13.07
N LEU A 83 15.13 6.19 13.27
CA LEU A 83 15.85 5.59 14.38
C LEU A 83 15.31 6.14 15.70
N THR A 84 15.12 5.25 16.67
CA THR A 84 14.80 5.64 18.04
C THR A 84 16.06 6.09 18.78
N SER A 85 15.91 6.89 19.85
CA SER A 85 17.06 7.31 20.67
C SER A 85 17.83 6.11 21.24
N GLY A 86 17.12 5.05 21.64
CA GLY A 86 17.74 3.81 22.11
C GLY A 86 18.59 3.15 21.03
N GLU A 87 18.11 3.05 19.78
CA GLU A 87 18.89 2.46 18.68
C GLU A 87 20.13 3.28 18.28
N ILE A 88 20.10 4.60 18.49
CA ILE A 88 21.26 5.47 18.26
C ILE A 88 22.32 5.24 19.36
N ASP A 89 21.90 4.85 20.56
CA ASP A 89 22.76 4.62 21.71
C ASP A 89 23.28 3.17 21.81
N ASP A 90 22.46 2.19 21.41
CA ASP A 90 22.68 0.75 21.50
C ASP A 90 23.53 0.15 20.37
N ASP A 91 23.82 -1.16 20.44
CA ASP A 91 24.76 -1.95 19.62
C ASP A 91 24.63 -1.84 18.09
N LEU A 92 23.46 -1.49 17.54
CA LEU A 92 23.31 -1.16 16.10
C LEU A 92 24.21 0.02 15.68
N SER A 93 24.51 0.89 16.64
CA SER A 93 25.39 2.04 16.55
C SER A 93 26.83 1.76 17.03
N SER A 94 27.22 0.52 17.31
CA SER A 94 28.60 0.17 17.69
C SER A 94 29.63 0.60 16.62
N THR A 95 29.17 0.85 15.40
CA THR A 95 29.95 1.41 14.29
C THR A 95 29.98 2.95 14.28
N PHE A 96 29.17 3.63 15.11
CA PHE A 96 29.08 5.09 15.19
C PHE A 96 29.91 5.60 16.38
N ASN A 97 30.77 6.58 16.12
CA ASN A 97 31.42 7.33 17.18
C ASN A 97 30.44 8.33 17.85
N ASP A 98 30.80 8.81 19.04
CA ASP A 98 29.95 9.72 19.84
C ASP A 98 29.50 10.95 19.06
N ARG A 99 30.41 11.56 18.28
CA ARG A 99 30.08 12.71 17.42
C ARG A 99 29.00 12.38 16.39
N LYS A 100 29.01 11.19 15.81
CA LYS A 100 27.99 10.75 14.85
C LYS A 100 26.67 10.51 15.58
N LYS A 101 26.68 9.92 16.78
CA LYS A 101 25.47 9.73 17.59
C LYS A 101 24.81 11.06 17.94
N ASP A 102 25.59 12.04 18.41
CA ASP A 102 25.09 13.39 18.73
C ASP A 102 24.44 14.06 17.50
N ARG A 103 25.12 13.99 16.36
CA ARG A 103 24.61 14.53 15.09
C ARG A 103 23.32 13.83 14.64
N LEU A 104 23.20 12.51 14.84
CA LEU A 104 22.00 11.77 14.49
C LEU A 104 20.84 12.15 15.41
N LYS A 105 21.08 12.32 16.72
CA LYS A 105 20.07 12.80 17.67
C LYS A 105 19.57 14.19 17.33
N GLU A 106 20.48 15.11 16.98
CA GLU A 106 20.12 16.48 16.57
C GLU A 106 19.26 16.50 15.29
N LYS A 107 19.56 15.63 14.32
CA LYS A 107 18.82 15.52 13.04
C LYS A 107 17.56 14.65 13.12
N SER A 108 17.41 13.89 14.20
CA SER A 108 16.28 13.00 14.41
C SER A 108 15.07 13.80 14.83
N ASP A 109 14.27 14.21 13.84
CA ASP A 109 12.95 14.78 14.10
C ASP A 109 11.99 13.65 14.53
N LEU A 110 11.54 13.71 15.78
CA LEU A 110 10.61 12.75 16.39
C LEU A 110 9.24 12.73 15.69
N ASN A 111 8.91 13.74 14.87
CA ASN A 111 7.66 13.79 14.13
C ASN A 111 7.72 13.12 12.75
N LYS A 112 8.91 12.64 12.35
CA LYS A 112 9.07 11.90 11.11
C LYS A 112 8.26 10.60 11.17
N LYS A 113 7.60 10.26 10.06
CA LYS A 113 6.77 9.08 9.93
C LYS A 113 7.49 7.99 9.14
N PRO A 114 7.19 6.70 9.39
CA PRO A 114 7.62 5.62 8.52
C PRO A 114 7.10 5.80 7.09
N TYR A 115 7.89 5.38 6.10
CA TYR A 115 7.48 5.40 4.69
C TYR A 115 8.22 4.34 3.87
N LEU A 116 7.66 4.00 2.72
CA LEU A 116 8.23 3.05 1.79
C LEU A 116 9.25 3.72 0.85
N ILE A 117 10.36 3.03 0.61
CA ILE A 117 11.35 3.38 -0.41
C ILE A 117 11.53 2.21 -1.37
N ALA A 118 11.86 2.52 -2.62
CA ALA A 118 12.39 1.50 -3.53
C ALA A 118 13.72 1.01 -2.99
N VAL A 119 13.89 -0.30 -2.87
CA VAL A 119 15.20 -0.89 -2.62
C VAL A 119 15.70 -1.42 -3.96
N GLY A 120 16.99 -1.29 -4.25
CA GLY A 120 17.60 -1.68 -5.54
C GLY A 120 17.60 -3.18 -5.82
N VAL A 121 16.55 -3.88 -5.43
CA VAL A 121 16.27 -5.29 -5.69
C VAL A 121 14.90 -5.38 -6.37
N GLY A 122 14.71 -6.38 -7.20
CA GLY A 122 13.44 -6.62 -7.88
C GLY A 122 13.33 -8.04 -8.40
N TYR A 123 12.11 -8.43 -8.79
CA TYR A 123 11.91 -9.71 -9.47
C TYR A 123 12.20 -9.54 -10.95
N VAL A 124 13.11 -10.37 -11.47
CA VAL A 124 13.55 -10.31 -12.86
C VAL A 124 12.89 -11.43 -13.65
N LYS A 125 12.25 -11.08 -14.77
CA LYS A 125 11.53 -12.01 -15.64
C LYS A 125 12.35 -13.23 -16.03
N ASP A 126 13.59 -13.06 -16.46
CA ASP A 126 14.47 -14.15 -16.88
C ASP A 126 14.79 -15.12 -15.74
N LYS A 127 14.92 -14.60 -14.51
CA LYS A 127 15.16 -15.42 -13.33
C LYS A 127 13.93 -16.25 -12.98
N MET A 128 12.74 -15.67 -13.06
CA MET A 128 11.46 -16.37 -12.86
C MET A 128 11.27 -17.47 -13.91
N LEU A 129 11.56 -17.18 -15.18
CA LEU A 129 11.59 -18.15 -16.28
C LEU A 129 12.54 -19.32 -16.01
N LYS A 130 13.77 -19.02 -15.57
CA LYS A 130 14.78 -20.03 -15.21
C LYS A 130 14.38 -20.88 -14.01
N GLN A 131 13.72 -20.29 -13.01
CA GLN A 131 13.23 -20.99 -11.81
C GLN A 131 11.89 -21.69 -12.03
N HIS A 132 11.31 -21.57 -13.23
CA HIS A 132 10.00 -22.13 -13.58
C HIS A 132 8.88 -21.73 -12.62
N THR A 133 8.88 -20.48 -12.13
CA THR A 133 7.80 -19.99 -11.27
C THR A 133 7.63 -18.49 -11.34
N ALA A 134 6.36 -18.06 -11.33
CA ALA A 134 5.97 -16.66 -11.20
C ALA A 134 5.88 -16.20 -9.73
N LEU A 135 6.26 -17.05 -8.77
CA LEU A 135 6.08 -16.79 -7.34
C LEU A 135 6.92 -15.59 -6.89
N LEU A 136 6.24 -14.52 -6.48
CA LEU A 136 6.83 -13.35 -5.83
C LEU A 136 7.05 -13.64 -4.35
N GLY A 137 6.10 -14.27 -3.67
CA GLY A 137 6.27 -14.58 -2.26
C GLY A 137 5.00 -15.10 -1.59
N THR A 138 4.96 -14.99 -0.27
CA THR A 138 3.82 -15.34 0.56
C THR A 138 3.19 -14.08 1.14
N TYR A 139 1.89 -13.90 0.95
CA TYR A 139 1.14 -12.76 1.45
C TYR A 139 1.12 -12.74 2.98
N LEU A 140 1.45 -11.58 3.56
CA LEU A 140 1.44 -11.35 5.00
C LEU A 140 0.29 -10.43 5.40
N ASP A 141 0.16 -9.29 4.73
CA ASP A 141 -0.86 -8.29 5.01
C ASP A 141 -0.99 -7.27 3.87
N LYS A 142 -1.93 -6.34 3.99
CA LYS A 142 -2.01 -5.13 3.16
C LYS A 142 -2.19 -3.88 4.01
N ALA A 143 -1.60 -2.78 3.56
CA ALA A 143 -1.71 -1.50 4.25
C ALA A 143 -1.64 -0.32 3.29
N LEU A 144 -2.38 0.74 3.61
CA LEU A 144 -2.16 2.06 3.01
C LEU A 144 -0.90 2.65 3.64
N MET A 145 0.11 2.89 2.82
CA MET A 145 1.41 3.39 3.27
C MET A 145 1.83 4.57 2.41
N TYR A 146 2.45 5.54 3.06
CA TYR A 146 3.11 6.63 2.36
C TYR A 146 4.41 6.11 1.75
N ALA A 147 4.65 6.40 0.48
CA ALA A 147 5.84 5.98 -0.25
C ALA A 147 6.53 7.20 -0.89
N LYS A 148 7.86 7.12 -0.97
CA LYS A 148 8.70 8.06 -1.72
C LYS A 148 9.56 7.26 -2.69
N ILE A 149 9.13 7.21 -3.95
CA ILE A 149 9.75 6.42 -5.00
C ILE A 149 10.37 7.39 -6.00
N LYS A 150 11.69 7.58 -5.90
CA LYS A 150 12.41 8.59 -6.70
C LYS A 150 12.38 8.27 -8.18
N GLU A 151 12.49 6.98 -8.51
CA GLU A 151 12.55 6.45 -9.87
C GLU A 151 11.25 6.71 -10.64
N GLU A 152 10.13 6.73 -9.93
CA GLU A 152 8.78 6.93 -10.48
C GLU A 152 8.30 8.38 -10.31
N ASN A 153 9.12 9.26 -9.71
CA ASN A 153 8.72 10.61 -9.27
C ASN A 153 7.41 10.59 -8.45
N PHE A 154 7.25 9.57 -7.61
CA PHE A 154 6.04 9.35 -6.82
C PHE A 154 6.28 9.68 -5.35
N GLU A 155 5.39 10.49 -4.79
CA GLU A 155 5.34 10.82 -3.36
C GLU A 155 3.88 10.90 -2.93
N GLY A 156 3.39 9.87 -2.24
CA GLY A 156 1.96 9.74 -1.96
C GLY A 156 1.61 8.55 -1.08
N THR A 157 0.34 8.42 -0.69
CA THR A 157 -0.16 7.24 0.03
C THR A 157 -0.80 6.29 -0.97
N GLU A 158 -0.40 5.02 -0.94
CA GLU A 158 -0.93 3.98 -1.80
C GLU A 158 -1.10 2.67 -1.02
N LEU A 159 -1.95 1.77 -1.51
CA LEU A 159 -2.07 0.42 -0.97
C LEU A 159 -0.87 -0.43 -1.40
N PHE A 160 -0.25 -1.11 -0.44
CA PHE A 160 0.81 -2.09 -0.70
C PHE A 160 0.47 -3.43 -0.07
N TYR A 161 0.94 -4.50 -0.70
CA TYR A 161 0.95 -5.84 -0.15
C TYR A 161 2.29 -6.13 0.51
N ALA A 162 2.25 -6.45 1.80
CA ALA A 162 3.38 -6.98 2.53
C ALA A 162 3.51 -8.47 2.22
N ILE A 163 4.68 -8.88 1.74
CA ILE A 163 4.98 -10.26 1.42
C ILE A 163 6.26 -10.73 2.13
N LYS A 164 6.31 -12.02 2.45
CA LYS A 164 7.57 -12.72 2.66
C LYS A 164 8.12 -13.09 1.28
N PRO A 165 9.24 -12.50 0.85
CA PRO A 165 9.68 -12.62 -0.53
C PRO A 165 10.21 -14.03 -0.87
N ASN A 166 10.03 -14.45 -2.12
CA ASN A 166 10.75 -15.56 -2.70
C ASN A 166 12.14 -15.09 -3.18
N ILE A 167 13.12 -15.17 -2.29
CA ILE A 167 14.49 -14.69 -2.51
C ILE A 167 15.17 -15.32 -3.73
N ASN A 168 14.75 -16.53 -4.14
CA ASN A 168 15.31 -17.20 -5.31
C ASN A 168 14.99 -16.47 -6.62
N ASN A 169 13.95 -15.64 -6.65
CA ASN A 169 13.52 -14.87 -7.82
C ASN A 169 13.93 -13.38 -7.75
N ILE A 170 14.54 -12.94 -6.66
CA ILE A 170 14.98 -11.56 -6.49
C ILE A 170 16.41 -11.42 -6.96
N GLU A 171 16.70 -10.33 -7.67
CA GLU A 171 18.04 -9.93 -8.05
C GLU A 171 18.28 -8.48 -7.65
N MET A 172 19.53 -8.14 -7.32
CA MET A 172 19.92 -6.75 -7.20
C MET A 172 19.87 -6.14 -8.59
N GLY A 173 19.01 -5.14 -8.75
CA GLY A 173 18.94 -4.36 -9.98
C GLY A 173 20.20 -3.50 -10.14
N PRO A 174 20.42 -2.94 -11.34
CA PRO A 174 21.47 -1.94 -11.58
C PRO A 174 21.16 -0.61 -10.88
N VAL A 175 19.93 -0.42 -10.40
CA VAL A 175 19.50 0.79 -9.70
C VAL A 175 20.17 0.78 -8.32
N PRO A 176 20.99 1.80 -8.00
CA PRO A 176 21.61 1.89 -6.69
C PRO A 176 20.51 1.88 -5.62
N TYR A 177 20.82 1.31 -4.46
CA TYR A 177 19.96 1.43 -3.29
C TYR A 177 19.45 2.87 -3.20
N ALA A 178 18.14 3.08 -3.06
CA ALA A 178 17.71 4.35 -2.51
C ALA A 178 18.41 4.46 -1.16
N ASP A 179 19.33 5.41 -1.05
CA ASP A 179 20.09 5.60 0.18
C ASP A 179 19.08 5.80 1.32
N ILE A 180 18.99 4.79 2.20
CA ILE A 180 18.22 4.92 3.44
C ILE A 180 18.80 6.16 4.13
N PRO A 181 17.98 7.19 4.42
CA PRO A 181 18.51 8.39 5.04
C PRO A 181 19.22 8.05 6.36
N GLU A 182 20.30 8.74 6.70
CA GLU A 182 21.11 8.41 7.90
C GLU A 182 20.31 8.35 9.21
N THR A 183 19.14 8.98 9.26
CA THR A 183 18.24 9.04 10.43
C THR A 183 17.16 7.95 10.43
N TYR A 184 17.22 7.01 9.49
CA TYR A 184 16.24 5.94 9.31
C TYR A 184 16.89 4.57 9.35
N THR A 185 16.07 3.56 9.63
CA THR A 185 16.41 2.14 9.55
C THR A 185 15.25 1.37 8.92
N LEU A 186 15.48 0.12 8.56
CA LEU A 186 14.43 -0.80 8.13
C LEU A 186 13.48 -1.08 9.29
N ALA A 187 12.17 -0.96 9.05
CA ALA A 187 11.15 -1.18 10.07
C ALA A 187 10.90 -2.68 10.31
N ASP A 188 11.03 -3.50 9.27
CA ASP A 188 10.73 -4.94 9.28
C ASP A 188 11.51 -5.70 8.19
N SER A 189 11.29 -7.01 8.12
CA SER A 189 11.83 -7.89 7.08
C SER A 189 10.91 -8.10 5.88
N ALA A 190 9.72 -7.50 5.87
CA ALA A 190 8.74 -7.69 4.81
C ALA A 190 9.15 -6.90 3.56
N TYR A 191 8.75 -7.42 2.40
CA TYR A 191 8.85 -6.69 1.14
C TYR A 191 7.46 -6.19 0.78
N TYR A 192 7.40 -4.97 0.27
CA TYR A 192 6.16 -4.33 -0.12
C TYR A 192 6.10 -4.27 -1.63
N ILE A 193 4.95 -4.62 -2.20
CA ILE A 193 4.71 -4.61 -3.63
C ILE A 193 3.36 -3.96 -3.94
N SER A 194 3.28 -3.31 -5.09
CA SER A 194 2.02 -2.73 -5.56
C SER A 194 1.01 -3.87 -5.83
N PRO A 195 -0.27 -3.71 -5.47
CA PRO A 195 -1.28 -4.73 -5.71
C PRO A 195 -1.57 -4.96 -7.20
N PHE A 196 -1.31 -3.96 -8.05
CA PHE A 196 -1.60 -4.00 -9.48
C PHE A 196 -0.70 -4.94 -10.28
N ILE A 197 0.41 -5.38 -9.69
CA ILE A 197 1.39 -6.30 -10.27
C ILE A 197 1.35 -7.67 -9.57
N THR A 198 0.18 -8.06 -9.04
CA THR A 198 0.02 -9.30 -8.28
C THR A 198 -1.22 -10.09 -8.68
N GLY A 199 -1.08 -11.42 -8.68
CA GLY A 199 -2.15 -12.37 -8.96
C GLY A 199 -2.12 -13.60 -8.04
N LYS A 200 -3.25 -14.31 -7.96
CA LYS A 200 -3.38 -15.58 -7.22
C LYS A 200 -2.87 -16.80 -7.96
N GLN A 201 -2.77 -16.69 -9.28
CA GLN A 201 -2.49 -17.84 -10.12
C GLN A 201 -1.09 -17.72 -10.69
N GLU A 202 -0.39 -18.85 -10.70
CA GLU A 202 0.82 -19.02 -11.49
C GLU A 202 0.52 -18.72 -12.96
N ALA A 203 1.37 -17.92 -13.60
CA ALA A 203 1.22 -17.64 -15.03
C ALA A 203 1.30 -18.93 -15.85
N SER A 204 0.52 -19.00 -16.93
CA SER A 204 0.32 -20.19 -17.75
C SER A 204 1.61 -20.68 -18.40
N VAL A 205 2.55 -19.77 -18.68
CA VAL A 205 3.90 -20.09 -19.16
C VAL A 205 4.69 -21.01 -18.22
N PHE A 206 4.30 -21.12 -16.95
CA PHE A 206 4.92 -21.99 -15.95
C PHE A 206 4.15 -23.29 -15.67
N LYS A 207 2.93 -23.43 -16.18
CA LYS A 207 2.12 -24.65 -16.00
C LYS A 207 2.62 -25.72 -16.98
N ARG A 208 3.31 -26.73 -16.46
CA ARG A 208 3.65 -27.96 -17.19
C ARG A 208 2.67 -29.08 -16.84
#